data_AF-A0A5M8P339-F1
#
_entry.id   AF-A0A5M8P339-F1
#
_cell.length_a   1.000
_cell.length_b   1.000
_cell.length_c   1.000
_cell.angle_alpha   90.00
_cell.angle_beta   90.00
_cell.angle_gamma   90.00
#
_symmetry.space_group_name_H-M   'P 1'
#
loop_
_entity.id
_entity.type
_entity.pdbx_description
1 polymer ?
#
loop_
_entity_poly.entity_id
_entity_poly.type
_entity_poly.pdbx_seq_one_letter_code
_entity_poly.pdbx_strand_id
1 'polypeptide(L)'
;MEKEESSKFIQQVFSDLVKQTVLPGFKFPGGAVSDRNLEASLTALKEKNRSEAGRNRIVDFCICQVFALSEFEKNYLSTKWKISHSFGKRALERFAASTPRSRYYEDQWLFKHGLSREKILEKNRSRKQHPLFKFIYPEYEEVTKKRMQGKEVGFYVCLVSTLLWTPFSPTCTRCLNVEKCKAATQRKYGELYRIRIEEYNKKH
;
A
#
# COMPACT_ATOMS: atom_id res chain seq x y z
N MET A 1 13.71 3.44 -5.39
CA MET A 1 12.73 4.07 -4.49
C MET A 1 13.31 5.36 -3.97
N GLU A 2 12.61 6.46 -4.17
CA GLU A 2 12.98 7.76 -3.59
C GLU A 2 12.96 7.68 -2.05
N LYS A 3 13.68 8.59 -1.38
CA LYS A 3 13.79 8.59 0.08
C LYS A 3 12.42 8.72 0.75
N GLU A 4 11.60 9.65 0.28
CA GLU A 4 10.25 9.89 0.80
C GLU A 4 9.30 8.70 0.55
N GLU A 5 9.41 8.05 -0.62
CA GLU A 5 8.64 6.83 -0.94
C GLU A 5 9.03 5.67 0.00
N SER A 6 10.31 5.57 0.36
CA SER A 6 10.82 4.55 1.28
C SER A 6 10.31 4.77 2.71
N SER A 7 10.32 6.02 3.18
CA SER A 7 9.81 6.38 4.51
C SER A 7 8.30 6.16 4.63
N LYS A 8 7.52 6.53 3.60
CA LYS A 8 6.07 6.25 3.59
C LYS A 8 5.79 4.75 3.54
N PHE A 9 6.53 4.00 2.72
CA PHE A 9 6.35 2.55 2.60
C PHE A 9 6.64 1.81 3.91
N ILE A 10 7.75 2.11 4.60
CA ILE A 10 8.09 1.47 5.87
C ILE A 10 7.08 1.81 6.98
N GLN A 11 6.61 3.05 7.06
CA GLN A 11 5.57 3.47 8.01
C GLN A 11 4.26 2.70 7.76
N GLN A 12 3.86 2.56 6.49
CA GLN A 12 2.63 1.87 6.12
C GLN A 12 2.71 0.37 6.44
N VAL A 13 3.77 -0.31 6.00
CA VAL A 13 3.98 -1.74 6.26
C VAL A 13 4.03 -2.03 7.76
N PHE A 14 4.80 -1.25 8.52
CA PHE A 14 4.92 -1.43 9.97
C PHE A 14 3.58 -1.21 10.68
N SER A 15 2.87 -0.13 10.34
CA SER A 15 1.57 0.17 10.96
C SER A 15 0.53 -0.90 10.66
N ASP A 16 0.47 -1.37 9.41
CA ASP A 16 -0.46 -2.41 8.99
C ASP A 16 -0.19 -3.73 9.71
N LEU A 17 1.08 -4.10 9.88
CA LEU A 17 1.48 -5.30 10.63
C LEU A 17 1.07 -5.18 12.09
N VAL A 18 1.43 -4.07 12.76
CA VAL A 18 1.10 -3.87 14.18
C VAL A 18 -0.41 -3.88 14.41
N LYS A 19 -1.20 -3.22 13.55
CA LYS A 19 -2.67 -3.18 13.67
C LYS A 19 -3.31 -4.55 13.56
N GLN A 20 -2.79 -5.39 12.67
CA GLN A 20 -3.37 -6.71 12.41
C GLN A 20 -2.92 -7.78 13.42
N THR A 21 -1.81 -7.56 14.12
CA THR A 21 -1.19 -8.62 14.93
C THR A 21 -1.00 -8.28 16.41
N VAL A 22 -0.83 -7.01 16.76
CA VAL A 22 -0.49 -6.61 18.14
C VAL A 22 -1.49 -5.61 18.73
N LEU A 23 -1.75 -4.49 18.04
CA LEU A 23 -2.57 -3.40 18.56
C LEU A 23 -3.43 -2.74 17.44
N PRO A 24 -4.72 -3.09 17.32
CA PRO A 24 -5.61 -2.57 16.27
C PRO A 24 -5.71 -1.03 16.19
N GLY A 25 -5.59 -0.36 17.34
CA GLY A 25 -5.65 1.11 17.44
C GLY A 25 -4.33 1.83 17.17
N PHE A 26 -3.26 1.13 16.75
CA PHE A 26 -1.94 1.73 16.63
C PHE A 26 -1.90 2.88 15.60
N LYS A 27 -1.26 3.98 15.97
CA LYS A 27 -0.94 5.10 15.07
C LYS A 27 0.56 5.30 15.07
N PHE A 28 1.14 5.36 13.87
CA PHE A 28 2.56 5.61 13.74
C PHE A 28 2.87 7.03 14.24
N PRO A 29 3.83 7.21 15.16
CA PRO A 29 4.24 8.52 15.62
C PRO A 29 4.90 9.33 14.49
N GLY A 30 4.37 10.52 14.22
CA GLY A 30 4.97 11.49 13.31
C GLY A 30 6.02 12.37 14.00
N GLY A 31 6.66 13.22 13.22
CA GLY A 31 7.57 14.26 13.69
C GLY A 31 9.04 14.01 13.35
N ALA A 32 9.85 15.07 13.41
CA ALA A 32 11.23 15.08 12.92
C ALA A 32 12.14 14.00 13.54
N VAL A 33 11.90 13.62 14.79
CA VAL A 33 12.66 12.54 15.46
C VAL A 33 12.32 11.17 14.86
N SER A 34 11.06 10.96 14.49
CA SER A 34 10.59 9.75 13.81
C SER A 34 11.22 9.64 12.43
N ASP A 35 11.16 10.73 11.67
CA ASP A 35 11.70 10.79 10.31
C ASP A 35 13.21 10.53 10.30
N ARG A 36 13.97 11.16 11.22
CA ARG A 36 15.42 10.93 11.34
C ARG A 36 15.76 9.47 11.66
N ASN A 37 15.03 8.82 12.57
CA ASN A 37 15.28 7.41 12.91
C ASN A 37 14.96 6.48 11.72
N LEU A 38 13.87 6.76 11.01
CA LEU A 38 13.50 6.01 9.81
C LEU A 38 14.53 6.18 8.69
N GLU A 39 14.97 7.42 8.45
CA GLU A 39 15.99 7.71 7.44
C GLU A 39 17.32 7.04 7.76
N ALA A 40 17.77 7.10 9.02
CA ALA A 40 18.98 6.41 9.47
C ALA A 40 18.86 4.89 9.28
N SER A 41 17.72 4.30 9.68
CA SER A 41 17.43 2.88 9.46
C SER A 41 17.44 2.49 7.99
N LEU A 42 16.74 3.25 7.14
CA LEU A 42 16.66 2.99 5.71
C LEU A 42 18.02 3.12 5.03
N THR A 43 18.84 4.07 5.46
CA THR A 43 20.22 4.24 4.97
C THR A 43 21.06 3.01 5.32
N ALA A 44 21.04 2.59 6.59
CA ALA A 44 21.77 1.40 7.04
C ALA A 44 21.31 0.10 6.36
N LEU A 45 20.01 -0.02 6.06
CA LEU A 45 19.45 -1.15 5.31
C LEU A 45 19.93 -1.19 3.85
N LYS A 46 20.15 -0.02 3.23
CA LYS A 46 20.61 0.11 1.84
C LYS A 46 22.13 -0.07 1.70
N GLU A 47 22.91 0.47 2.62
CA GLU A 47 24.38 0.40 2.57
C GLU A 47 24.92 -1.02 2.68
N LYS A 48 24.24 -1.89 3.43
CA LYS A 48 24.70 -3.26 3.67
C LYS A 48 24.49 -4.23 2.50
N ASN A 49 23.74 -3.88 1.45
CA ASN A 49 23.55 -4.76 0.28
C ASN A 49 23.38 -3.94 -1.01
N ARG A 50 24.34 -4.04 -1.94
CA ARG A 50 24.40 -3.31 -3.22
C ARG A 50 23.37 -3.76 -4.28
N SER A 51 22.47 -4.70 -3.98
CA SER A 51 21.44 -5.20 -4.91
C SER A 51 20.02 -5.09 -4.34
N GLU A 52 19.12 -4.56 -5.17
CA GLU A 52 17.64 -4.60 -5.14
C GLU A 52 16.89 -4.69 -3.78
N ALA A 53 17.46 -4.10 -2.73
CA ALA A 53 16.90 -4.07 -1.37
C ALA A 53 15.78 -3.03 -1.19
N GLY A 54 14.90 -2.87 -2.19
CA GLY A 54 13.88 -1.82 -2.17
C GLY A 54 12.76 -2.09 -1.19
N ARG A 55 11.95 -3.13 -1.44
CA ARG A 55 10.70 -3.40 -0.70
C ARG A 55 10.72 -4.69 0.08
N ASN A 56 11.20 -5.79 -0.50
CA ASN A 56 11.27 -7.09 0.18
C ASN A 56 12.08 -6.99 1.47
N ARG A 57 13.22 -6.32 1.43
CA ARG A 57 14.08 -6.12 2.61
C ARG A 57 13.41 -5.24 3.68
N ILE A 58 12.66 -4.22 3.27
CA ILE A 58 11.89 -3.39 4.22
C ILE A 58 10.78 -4.22 4.86
N VAL A 59 10.07 -5.04 4.08
CA VAL A 59 9.04 -5.93 4.59
C VAL A 59 9.62 -6.95 5.57
N ASP A 60 10.71 -7.63 5.20
CA ASP A 60 11.42 -8.56 6.08
C ASP A 60 11.89 -7.86 7.36
N PHE A 61 12.39 -6.63 7.26
CA PHE A 61 12.79 -5.83 8.42
C PHE A 61 11.60 -5.56 9.33
N CYS A 62 10.49 -5.03 8.79
CA CYS A 62 9.28 -4.76 9.55
C CYS A 62 8.72 -6.02 10.22
N ILE A 63 8.68 -7.15 9.52
CA ILE A 63 8.23 -8.44 10.10
C ILE A 63 9.11 -8.80 11.29
N CYS A 64 10.44 -8.78 11.13
CA CYS A 64 11.37 -9.07 12.22
C CYS A 64 11.15 -8.15 13.44
N GLN A 65 10.90 -6.86 13.21
CA GLN A 65 10.65 -5.92 14.30
C GLN A 65 9.30 -6.14 14.98
N VAL A 66 8.23 -6.34 14.22
CA VAL A 66 6.88 -6.52 14.79
C VAL A 66 6.75 -7.89 15.45
N PHE A 67 7.37 -8.93 14.89
CA PHE A 67 7.46 -10.23 15.53
C PHE A 67 8.14 -10.13 16.90
N ALA A 68 9.31 -9.47 16.96
CA ALA A 68 9.96 -9.20 18.25
C ALA A 68 9.09 -8.38 19.22
N LEU A 69 8.25 -7.46 18.71
CA LEU A 69 7.29 -6.72 19.54
C LEU A 69 6.15 -7.59 20.07
N SER A 70 5.73 -8.60 19.31
CA SER A 70 4.64 -9.50 19.68
C SER A 70 4.97 -10.41 20.87
N GLU A 71 6.26 -10.59 21.17
CA GLU A 71 6.76 -11.31 22.35
C GLU A 71 6.66 -10.49 23.65
N PHE A 72 6.43 -9.17 23.56
CA PHE A 72 6.21 -8.33 24.73
C PHE A 72 4.74 -8.32 25.17
N GLU A 73 4.49 -7.91 26.41
CA GLU A 73 3.15 -7.74 26.94
C GLU A 73 2.30 -6.78 26.07
N LYS A 74 0.99 -7.04 25.99
CA LYS A 74 0.05 -6.30 25.14
C LYS A 74 0.08 -4.77 25.34
N ASN A 75 0.43 -4.31 26.55
CA ASN A 75 0.49 -2.89 26.91
C ASN A 75 1.85 -2.24 26.61
N TYR A 76 2.85 -2.99 26.13
CA TYR A 76 4.18 -2.47 25.87
C TYR A 76 4.17 -1.36 24.81
N LEU A 77 3.42 -1.57 23.71
CA LEU A 77 3.30 -0.57 22.65
C LEU A 77 2.63 0.73 23.11
N SER A 78 1.65 0.65 24.01
CA SER A 78 0.93 1.84 24.49
C SER A 78 1.68 2.62 25.57
N THR A 79 2.56 1.96 26.33
CA THR A 79 3.16 2.56 27.54
C THR A 79 4.65 2.85 27.45
N LYS A 80 5.43 2.04 26.69
CA LYS A 80 6.90 2.04 26.75
C LYS A 80 7.60 2.09 25.41
N TRP A 81 6.89 1.82 24.31
CA TRP A 81 7.51 1.75 23.00
C TRP A 81 7.96 3.13 22.48
N LYS A 82 9.18 3.18 21.95
CA LYS A 82 9.74 4.32 21.22
C LYS A 82 10.16 3.85 19.83
N ILE A 83 10.11 4.74 18.84
CA ILE A 83 10.56 4.47 17.46
C ILE A 83 11.94 3.81 17.42
N SER A 84 12.89 4.27 18.25
CA SER A 84 14.25 3.72 18.30
C SER A 84 14.32 2.26 18.72
N HIS A 85 13.29 1.69 19.35
CA HIS A 85 13.25 0.26 19.69
C HIS A 85 13.07 -0.62 18.44
N SER A 86 12.42 -0.10 17.40
CA SER A 86 12.15 -0.80 16.14
C SER A 86 12.97 -0.24 14.96
N PHE A 87 13.54 0.96 15.09
CA PHE A 87 14.28 1.63 14.02
C PHE A 87 15.63 2.20 14.51
N GLY A 88 16.15 1.69 15.63
CA GLY A 88 17.46 2.04 16.15
C GLY A 88 18.52 0.99 15.84
N LYS A 89 19.74 1.23 16.32
CA LYS A 89 20.90 0.34 16.11
C LYS A 89 20.63 -1.11 16.51
N ARG A 90 20.02 -1.34 17.68
CA ARG A 90 19.68 -2.68 18.17
C ARG A 90 18.67 -3.42 17.27
N ALA A 91 17.75 -2.70 16.65
CA ALA A 91 16.78 -3.27 15.71
C ALA A 91 17.49 -3.76 14.42
N LEU A 92 18.45 -2.97 13.94
CA LEU A 92 19.28 -3.32 12.79
C LEU A 92 20.22 -4.50 13.09
N GLU A 93 20.80 -4.55 14.29
CA GLU A 93 21.62 -5.67 14.77
C GLU A 93 20.81 -6.96 14.86
N ARG A 94 19.62 -6.91 15.46
CA ARG A 94 18.68 -8.05 15.51
C ARG A 94 18.34 -8.55 14.11
N PHE A 95 18.07 -7.65 13.17
CA PHE A 95 17.76 -8.02 11.81
C PHE A 95 18.96 -8.60 11.05
N ALA A 96 20.16 -8.09 11.30
CA ALA A 96 21.39 -8.62 10.72
C ALA A 96 21.73 -10.02 11.27
N ALA A 97 21.37 -10.29 12.53
CA ALA A 97 21.51 -11.60 13.17
C ALA A 97 20.35 -12.57 12.85
N SER A 98 19.39 -12.18 12.01
CA SER A 98 18.27 -13.06 11.65
C SER A 98 18.78 -14.29 10.88
N THR A 99 18.32 -15.46 11.30
CA THR A 99 18.69 -16.77 10.75
C THR A 99 17.49 -17.39 10.01
N PRO A 100 17.70 -18.43 9.18
CA PRO A 100 16.58 -19.19 8.60
C PRO A 100 15.60 -19.72 9.65
N ARG A 101 16.08 -20.03 10.86
CA ARG A 101 15.26 -20.46 11.99
C ARG A 101 14.34 -19.35 12.50
N SER A 102 14.84 -18.13 12.70
CA SER A 102 13.97 -17.00 13.10
C SER A 102 12.96 -16.70 12.01
N ARG A 103 13.38 -16.77 10.74
CA ARG A 103 12.49 -16.57 9.58
C ARG A 103 11.31 -17.55 9.56
N TYR A 104 11.56 -18.82 9.92
CA TYR A 104 10.52 -19.84 10.04
C TYR A 104 9.47 -19.48 11.11
N TYR A 105 9.89 -19.04 12.29
CA TYR A 105 8.96 -18.65 13.35
C TYR A 105 8.18 -17.37 13.00
N GLU A 106 8.82 -16.41 12.33
CA GLU A 106 8.14 -15.24 11.77
C GLU A 106 7.03 -15.66 10.79
N ASP A 107 7.29 -16.63 9.89
CA ASP A 107 6.29 -17.12 8.94
C ASP A 107 5.12 -17.84 9.62
N GLN A 108 5.42 -18.69 10.60
CA GLN A 108 4.40 -19.35 11.41
C GLN A 108 3.52 -18.33 12.15
N TRP A 109 4.13 -17.27 12.68
CA TRP A 109 3.42 -16.17 13.33
C TRP A 109 2.55 -15.37 12.35
N LEU A 110 3.05 -15.08 11.14
CA LEU A 110 2.27 -14.44 10.09
C LEU A 110 1.07 -15.30 9.67
N PHE A 111 1.28 -16.61 9.48
CA PHE A 111 0.25 -17.55 9.09
C PHE A 111 -0.90 -17.60 10.10
N LYS A 112 -0.60 -17.60 11.40
CA LYS A 112 -1.61 -17.53 12.48
C LYS A 112 -2.51 -16.28 12.40
N HIS A 113 -2.03 -15.21 11.78
CA HIS A 113 -2.78 -13.96 11.57
C HIS A 113 -3.33 -13.82 10.13
N GLY A 114 -3.29 -14.89 9.32
CA GLY A 114 -3.80 -14.87 7.94
C GLY A 114 -2.92 -14.11 6.95
N LEU A 115 -1.69 -13.76 7.35
CA LEU A 115 -0.73 -12.98 6.57
C LEU A 115 0.34 -13.86 5.92
N SER A 116 0.94 -13.36 4.85
CA SER A 116 2.19 -13.87 4.28
C SER A 116 3.06 -12.71 3.80
N ARG A 117 4.35 -12.95 3.57
CA ARG A 117 5.27 -11.92 3.06
C ARG A 117 4.82 -11.40 1.69
N GLU A 118 4.34 -12.30 0.83
CA GLU A 118 3.81 -12.00 -0.51
C GLU A 118 2.57 -11.11 -0.39
N LYS A 119 1.60 -11.47 0.47
CA LYS A 119 0.40 -10.66 0.68
C LYS A 119 0.73 -9.24 1.18
N ILE A 120 1.71 -9.11 2.06
CA ILE A 120 2.15 -7.80 2.58
C ILE A 120 2.78 -6.98 1.44
N LEU A 121 3.60 -7.61 0.61
CA LEU A 121 4.23 -6.97 -0.55
C LEU A 121 3.21 -6.56 -1.61
N GLU A 122 2.23 -7.42 -1.91
CA GLU A 122 1.14 -7.14 -2.85
C GLU A 122 0.27 -5.99 -2.38
N LYS A 123 -0.16 -6.03 -1.11
CA LYS A 123 -0.97 -4.96 -0.49
C LYS A 123 -0.28 -3.60 -0.57
N ASN A 124 1.05 -3.58 -0.42
CA ASN A 124 1.84 -2.35 -0.41
C ASN A 124 2.57 -2.09 -1.74
N ARG A 125 2.26 -2.82 -2.82
CA ARG A 125 2.85 -2.59 -4.15
C ARG A 125 2.52 -1.16 -4.58
N SER A 126 3.54 -0.41 -5.02
CA SER A 126 3.35 1.02 -5.34
C SER A 126 2.25 1.20 -6.36
N ARG A 127 1.32 2.09 -6.00
CA ARG A 127 0.09 2.36 -6.74
C ARG A 127 0.39 2.86 -8.16
N LYS A 128 1.50 3.60 -8.34
CA LYS A 128 1.99 4.08 -9.65
C LYS A 128 2.55 2.96 -10.54
N GLN A 129 2.94 1.82 -9.96
CA GLN A 129 3.42 0.63 -10.68
C GLN A 129 2.30 -0.39 -10.90
N HIS A 130 1.07 -0.10 -10.48
CA HIS A 130 -0.05 -1.00 -10.75
C HIS A 130 -0.26 -1.08 -12.27
N PRO A 131 -0.36 -2.28 -12.87
CA PRO A 131 -0.49 -2.42 -14.33
C PRO A 131 -1.68 -1.64 -14.91
N LEU A 132 -2.73 -1.45 -14.10
CA LEU A 132 -3.93 -0.69 -14.46
C LEU A 132 -3.84 0.82 -14.23
N PHE A 133 -2.77 1.33 -13.62
CA PHE A 133 -2.60 2.76 -13.34
C PHE A 133 -2.63 3.59 -14.63
N LYS A 134 -2.05 3.07 -15.71
CA LYS A 134 -2.10 3.69 -17.05
C LYS A 134 -3.53 3.86 -17.61
N PHE A 135 -4.51 3.17 -17.03
CA PHE A 135 -5.91 3.23 -17.44
C PHE A 135 -6.79 4.06 -16.49
N ILE A 136 -6.20 4.83 -15.58
CA ILE A 136 -6.97 5.75 -14.72
C ILE A 136 -7.75 6.74 -15.59
N TYR A 137 -7.09 7.33 -16.57
CA TYR A 137 -7.71 8.22 -17.55
C TYR A 137 -7.28 7.84 -18.98
N PRO A 138 -8.00 6.92 -19.64
CA PRO A 138 -7.72 6.55 -21.02
C PRO A 138 -8.30 7.61 -21.97
N GLU A 139 -7.52 8.65 -22.25
CA GLU A 139 -7.93 9.79 -23.10
C GLU A 139 -8.46 9.37 -24.48
N TYR A 140 -7.91 8.29 -25.04
CA TYR A 140 -8.34 7.73 -26.32
C TYR A 140 -9.81 7.25 -26.32
N GLU A 141 -10.41 7.01 -25.15
CA GLU A 141 -11.82 6.63 -25.03
C GLU A 141 -12.77 7.83 -25.12
N GLU A 142 -12.30 9.08 -24.99
CA GLU A 142 -13.18 10.25 -24.92
C GLU A 142 -14.04 10.42 -26.18
N VAL A 143 -13.48 10.12 -27.35
CA VAL A 143 -14.21 10.15 -28.62
C VAL A 143 -15.40 9.19 -28.56
N THR A 144 -15.20 7.98 -28.05
CA THR A 144 -16.26 6.97 -27.90
C THR A 144 -17.25 7.35 -26.82
N LYS A 145 -16.80 7.87 -25.67
CA LYS A 145 -17.66 8.29 -24.56
C LYS A 145 -18.55 9.46 -24.90
N LYS A 146 -18.07 10.37 -25.76
CA LYS A 146 -18.82 11.54 -26.22
C LYS A 146 -19.94 11.17 -27.20
N ARG A 147 -19.79 10.04 -27.92
CA ARG A 147 -20.84 9.54 -28.82
C ARG A 147 -22.08 9.19 -28.02
N MET A 148 -23.20 9.84 -28.33
CA MET A 148 -24.51 9.58 -27.70
C MET A 148 -24.48 9.72 -26.17
N GLN A 149 -23.69 10.68 -25.66
CA GLN A 149 -23.57 10.98 -24.23
C GLN A 149 -24.95 11.13 -23.58
N GLY A 150 -25.16 10.50 -22.42
CA GLY A 150 -26.40 10.58 -21.66
C GLY A 150 -27.57 9.76 -22.21
N LYS A 151 -27.49 9.22 -23.42
CA LYS A 151 -28.51 8.32 -23.99
C LYS A 151 -28.26 6.87 -23.57
N GLU A 152 -29.32 6.05 -23.56
CA GLU A 152 -29.23 4.63 -23.22
C GLU A 152 -28.31 3.85 -24.17
N VAL A 153 -28.41 4.12 -25.48
CA VAL A 153 -27.50 3.51 -26.47
C VAL A 153 -26.03 3.89 -26.22
N GLY A 154 -25.76 5.10 -25.74
CA GLY A 154 -24.41 5.54 -25.37
C GLY A 154 -23.85 4.76 -24.18
N PHE A 155 -24.70 4.39 -23.22
CA PHE A 155 -24.31 3.49 -22.13
C PHE A 155 -23.87 2.12 -22.65
N TYR A 156 -24.63 1.51 -23.56
CA TYR A 156 -24.25 0.22 -24.17
C TYR A 156 -22.95 0.31 -24.97
N VAL A 157 -22.75 1.38 -25.76
CA VAL A 157 -21.49 1.62 -26.48
C VAL A 157 -20.31 1.70 -25.51
N CYS A 158 -20.45 2.45 -24.41
CA CYS A 158 -19.41 2.52 -23.38
C CYS A 158 -19.16 1.15 -22.73
N LEU A 159 -20.22 0.38 -22.47
CA LEU A 159 -20.14 -0.93 -21.80
C LEU A 159 -19.38 -2.00 -22.60
N VAL A 160 -19.37 -1.88 -23.92
CA VAL A 160 -18.73 -2.83 -24.84
C VAL A 160 -17.35 -2.34 -25.28
N SER A 161 -17.18 -1.04 -25.50
CA SER A 161 -16.02 -0.50 -26.23
C SER A 161 -15.08 0.36 -25.38
N THR A 162 -15.29 0.46 -24.06
CA THR A 162 -14.46 1.29 -23.17
C THR A 162 -14.23 0.60 -21.82
N LEU A 163 -13.26 1.08 -21.06
CA LEU A 163 -13.04 0.74 -19.65
C LEU A 163 -14.02 1.45 -18.70
N LEU A 164 -15.19 1.85 -19.22
CA LEU A 164 -16.31 2.41 -18.48
C LEU A 164 -15.96 3.70 -17.72
N TRP A 165 -16.56 3.90 -16.55
CA TRP A 165 -16.60 5.17 -15.84
C TRP A 165 -15.23 5.54 -15.27
N THR A 166 -14.82 6.78 -15.51
CA THR A 166 -13.68 7.40 -14.83
C THR A 166 -14.05 8.81 -14.36
N PRO A 167 -13.71 9.19 -13.13
CA PRO A 167 -14.00 10.53 -12.61
C PRO A 167 -13.14 11.62 -13.28
N PHE A 168 -12.08 11.23 -13.99
CA PHE A 168 -11.19 12.14 -14.72
C PHE A 168 -11.70 12.52 -16.11
N SER A 169 -12.72 11.81 -16.62
CA SER A 169 -13.29 12.09 -17.93
C SER A 169 -14.28 13.25 -17.85
N PRO A 170 -14.10 14.34 -18.62
CA PRO A 170 -15.05 15.44 -18.67
C PRO A 170 -16.41 15.00 -19.25
N THR A 171 -16.41 13.94 -20.05
CA THR A 171 -17.63 13.34 -20.59
C THR A 171 -18.38 12.54 -19.52
N CYS A 172 -17.65 11.74 -18.73
CA CYS A 172 -18.27 10.98 -17.64
C CYS A 172 -18.87 11.90 -16.58
N THR A 173 -18.22 13.00 -16.19
CA THR A 173 -18.74 13.89 -15.13
C THR A 173 -20.07 14.56 -15.48
N ARG A 174 -20.39 14.70 -16.77
CA ARG A 174 -21.63 15.32 -17.27
C ARG A 174 -22.66 14.30 -17.78
N CYS A 175 -22.37 13.00 -17.71
CA CYS A 175 -23.24 11.97 -18.28
C CYS A 175 -24.40 11.60 -17.33
N LEU A 176 -25.61 11.51 -17.87
CA LEU A 176 -26.81 11.10 -17.10
C LEU A 176 -26.73 9.65 -16.58
N ASN A 177 -25.91 8.80 -17.20
CA ASN A 177 -25.78 7.38 -16.85
C ASN A 177 -24.65 7.09 -15.84
N VAL A 178 -24.10 8.10 -15.16
CA VAL A 178 -22.92 7.95 -14.27
C VAL A 178 -23.07 6.83 -13.25
N GLU A 179 -24.18 6.77 -12.52
CA GLU A 179 -24.35 5.77 -11.46
C GLU A 179 -24.42 4.34 -12.03
N LYS A 180 -25.09 4.16 -13.17
CA LYS A 180 -25.10 2.88 -13.90
C LYS A 180 -23.69 2.51 -14.37
N CYS A 181 -22.94 3.47 -14.91
CA CYS A 181 -21.56 3.25 -15.35
C CYS A 181 -20.63 2.92 -14.17
N LYS A 182 -20.77 3.58 -13.01
CA LYS A 182 -20.01 3.25 -11.78
C LYS A 182 -20.26 1.82 -11.34
N ALA A 183 -21.53 1.42 -11.21
CA ALA A 183 -21.91 0.06 -10.83
C ALA A 183 -21.38 -0.99 -11.82
N ALA A 184 -21.44 -0.71 -13.13
CA ALA A 184 -20.87 -1.59 -14.14
C ALA A 184 -19.34 -1.67 -14.06
N THR A 185 -18.66 -0.54 -13.79
CA THR A 185 -17.19 -0.48 -13.66
C THR A 185 -16.74 -1.24 -12.44
N GLN A 186 -17.41 -1.06 -11.29
CA GLN A 186 -17.09 -1.79 -10.07
C GLN A 186 -17.25 -3.30 -10.25
N ARG A 187 -18.26 -3.74 -11.01
CA ARG A 187 -18.50 -5.16 -11.28
C ARG A 187 -17.49 -5.78 -12.26
N LYS A 188 -17.22 -5.11 -13.39
CA LYS A 188 -16.32 -5.64 -14.43
C LYS A 188 -14.83 -5.40 -14.13
N TYR A 189 -14.51 -4.24 -13.55
CA TYR A 189 -13.15 -3.74 -13.35
C TYR A 189 -12.99 -3.19 -11.93
N GLY A 190 -13.33 -3.99 -10.91
CA GLY A 190 -13.37 -3.56 -9.51
C GLY A 190 -12.06 -2.94 -9.01
N GLU A 191 -10.92 -3.51 -9.38
CA GLU A 191 -9.61 -2.97 -8.99
C GLU A 191 -9.29 -1.64 -9.68
N LEU A 192 -9.63 -1.51 -10.97
CA LEU A 192 -9.50 -0.24 -11.69
C LEU A 192 -10.43 0.83 -11.10
N TYR A 193 -11.65 0.45 -10.72
CA TYR A 193 -12.61 1.34 -10.05
C TYR A 193 -12.04 1.86 -8.72
N ARG A 194 -11.53 0.96 -7.87
CA ARG A 194 -10.87 1.31 -6.60
C ARG A 194 -9.73 2.31 -6.82
N ILE A 195 -8.83 2.03 -7.76
CA ILE A 195 -7.69 2.90 -8.07
C ILE A 195 -8.16 4.27 -8.57
N ARG A 196 -9.16 4.33 -9.46
CA ARG A 196 -9.71 5.60 -9.97
C ARG A 196 -10.29 6.48 -8.86
N ILE A 197 -11.05 5.90 -7.93
CA ILE A 197 -11.62 6.63 -6.78
C ILE A 197 -10.51 7.11 -5.84
N GLU A 198 -9.56 6.24 -5.49
CA GLU A 198 -8.45 6.62 -4.61
C GLU A 198 -7.57 7.74 -5.17
N GLU A 199 -7.29 7.72 -6.47
CA GLU A 199 -6.50 8.77 -7.11
C GLU A 199 -7.30 10.07 -7.29
N TYR A 200 -8.62 9.98 -7.46
CA TYR A 200 -9.47 11.16 -7.56
C TYR A 200 -9.53 11.92 -6.23
N ASN A 201 -9.76 11.20 -5.13
CA ASN A 201 -9.80 11.74 -3.75
C ASN A 201 -8.45 12.29 -3.23
N LYS A 202 -7.35 12.05 -3.94
CA LYS A 202 -6.04 12.66 -3.62
C LYS A 202 -5.84 14.00 -4.32
N LYS A 203 -6.47 14.16 -5.49
CA LYS A 203 -6.30 15.36 -6.33
C LYS A 203 -7.35 16.44 -6.04
N HIS A 204 -8.44 16.08 -5.37
CA HIS A 204 -9.55 16.93 -4.96
C HIS A 204 -9.90 16.60 -3.51
#